data_AF-A0A239NFM1-F1
#
_entry.id   AF-A0A239NFM1-F1
#
_cell.length_a   1.000
_cell.length_b   1.000
_cell.length_c   1.000
_cell.angle_alpha   90.00
_cell.angle_beta   90.00
_cell.angle_gamma   90.00
#
_symmetry.space_group_name_H-M   'P 1'
#
loop_
_entity.id
_entity.type
_entity.pdbx_description
1 polymer ?
#
loop_
_entity_poly.entity_id
_entity_poly.type
_entity_poly.pdbx_seq_one_letter_code
_entity_poly.pdbx_strand_id
1 'polypeptide(L)'
;MALAVVQRLLKARGVRAYAAHTIGLRLLGTGGLHPLGESRRYAPELIVHSGAGWVFATVTMGARSGCYLVSLWNGFDLRTVKREHPEKVADLILSIRPEERA
;
A
#
# COMPACT_ATOMS: atom_id res chain seq x y z
N MET A 1 -8.52 -10.95 -2.87
CA MET A 1 -8.14 -9.73 -2.10
C MET A 1 -7.91 -8.59 -3.08
N ALA A 2 -8.60 -7.45 -2.92
CA ALA A 2 -8.63 -6.35 -3.89
C ALA A 2 -7.24 -5.84 -4.31
N LEU A 3 -6.31 -5.68 -3.35
CA LEU A 3 -4.93 -5.25 -3.62
C LEU A 3 -4.13 -6.26 -4.46
N ALA A 4 -4.46 -7.55 -4.41
CA ALA A 4 -3.77 -8.56 -5.22
C ALA A 4 -4.05 -8.38 -6.72
N VAL A 5 -5.24 -7.87 -7.08
CA VAL A 5 -5.58 -7.54 -8.47
C VAL A 5 -4.70 -6.38 -8.95
N VAL A 6 -4.61 -5.31 -8.16
CA VAL A 6 -3.75 -4.16 -8.46
C VAL A 6 -2.28 -4.59 -8.56
N GLN A 7 -1.80 -5.42 -7.64
CA GLN A 7 -0.43 -5.95 -7.68
C GLN A 7 -0.16 -6.72 -8.98
N ARG A 8 -1.10 -7.56 -9.42
CA ARG A 8 -0.96 -8.33 -10.67
C ARG A 8 -0.92 -7.40 -11.89
N LEU A 9 -1.76 -6.37 -11.93
CA LEU A 9 -1.76 -5.37 -13.00
C LEU A 9 -0.45 -4.60 -13.07
N LEU A 10 0.07 -4.17 -11.92
CA LEU A 10 1.35 -3.47 -11.83
C LEU A 10 2.52 -4.36 -12.29
N LYS A 11 2.57 -5.62 -11.82
CA LYS A 11 3.59 -6.59 -12.24
C LYS A 11 3.53 -6.89 -13.73
N ALA A 12 2.34 -7.05 -14.30
CA ALA A 12 2.16 -7.26 -15.74
C ALA A 12 2.69 -6.08 -16.59
N ARG A 13 2.78 -4.89 -16.00
CA ARG A 13 3.31 -3.67 -16.63
C ARG A 13 4.77 -3.37 -16.22
N GLY A 14 5.46 -4.34 -15.63
CA GLY A 14 6.87 -4.23 -15.23
C GLY A 14 7.13 -3.40 -13.97
N VAL A 15 6.09 -3.06 -13.19
CA VAL A 15 6.24 -2.30 -11.94
C VAL A 15 6.48 -3.25 -10.77
N ARG A 16 7.49 -2.94 -9.95
CA ARG A 16 7.78 -3.67 -8.71
C ARG A 16 6.80 -3.25 -7.62
N ALA A 17 5.97 -4.19 -7.18
CA ALA A 17 5.00 -3.98 -6.11
C ALA A 17 4.84 -5.21 -5.20
N TYR A 18 4.74 -4.98 -3.89
CA TYR A 18 4.49 -6.02 -2.89
C TYR A 18 3.48 -5.58 -1.83
N ALA A 19 2.74 -6.55 -1.29
CA ALA A 19 1.84 -6.32 -0.19
C ALA A 19 2.59 -6.40 1.15
N ALA A 20 2.48 -5.36 1.96
CA ALA A 20 2.99 -5.28 3.33
C ALA A 20 1.84 -5.53 4.31
N HIS A 21 2.10 -6.42 5.28
CA HIS A 21 1.20 -6.70 6.38
C HIS A 21 1.89 -6.28 7.68
N THR A 22 1.40 -5.20 8.30
CA THR A 22 2.00 -4.67 9.51
C THR A 22 1.19 -5.09 10.73
N ILE A 23 1.87 -5.65 11.73
CA ILE A 23 1.30 -5.99 13.03
C ILE A 23 2.08 -5.20 14.08
N GLY A 24 1.38 -4.31 14.79
CA GLY A 24 1.93 -3.63 15.95
C GLY A 24 1.75 -4.50 17.20
N LEU A 25 2.82 -4.68 17.97
CA LEU A 25 2.78 -5.38 19.25
C LEU A 25 3.17 -4.39 20.35
N ARG A 26 2.26 -4.18 21.31
CA ARG A 26 2.56 -3.42 22.52
C ARG A 26 2.94 -4.39 23.63
N LEU A 27 4.18 -4.29 24.09
CA LEU A 27 4.68 -5.01 25.25
C LEU A 27 4.28 -4.24 26.51
N LEU A 28 3.65 -4.90 27.48
CA LEU A 28 3.36 -4.33 28.79
C LEU A 28 4.44 -4.80 29.78
N GLY A 29 5.02 -3.86 30.52
CA GLY A 29 6.07 -4.13 31.50
C GLY A 29 5.52 -4.64 32.84
N THR A 30 6.19 -5.68 33.35
CA THR A 30 6.20 -6.26 34.71
C THR A 30 4.89 -6.75 35.32
N GLY A 31 4.71 -8.08 35.33
CA GLY A 31 3.95 -8.79 36.39
C GLY A 31 2.81 -9.71 35.95
N GLY A 32 2.39 -9.70 34.69
CA GLY A 32 1.30 -10.54 34.19
C GLY A 32 1.80 -11.78 33.41
N LEU A 33 1.08 -12.91 33.52
CA LEU A 33 1.34 -14.19 32.83
C LEU A 33 1.32 -14.13 31.29
N HIS A 34 1.05 -12.96 30.69
CA HIS A 34 1.03 -12.75 29.24
C HIS A 34 1.92 -11.57 28.86
N PRO A 35 3.07 -11.80 28.20
CA PRO A 35 4.02 -10.73 27.83
C PRO A 35 3.54 -9.84 26.66
N LEU A 36 2.38 -10.15 26.06
CA LEU A 36 1.80 -9.42 24.93
C LEU A 36 0.55 -8.68 25.42
N GLY A 37 0.68 -7.37 25.62
CA GLY A 37 -0.39 -6.55 26.18
C GLY A 37 -1.49 -6.16 25.18
N GLU A 38 -1.09 -5.84 23.94
CA GLU A 38 -2.05 -5.47 22.89
C GLU A 38 -1.45 -5.78 21.51
N SER A 39 -2.24 -6.41 20.64
CA SER A 39 -1.88 -6.65 19.24
C SER A 39 -2.78 -5.81 18.35
N ARG A 40 -2.18 -4.92 17.54
CA ARG A 40 -2.90 -4.09 16.58
C ARG A 40 -2.57 -4.54 15.16
N ARG A 41 -3.59 -4.96 14.41
CA ARG A 41 -3.45 -5.30 12.99
C ARG A 41 -3.76 -4.07 12.15
N TYR A 42 -2.83 -3.70 11.27
CA TYR A 42 -3.05 -2.63 10.31
C TYR A 42 -3.68 -3.19 9.02
N ALA A 43 -4.37 -2.34 8.28
CA ALA A 43 -4.85 -2.71 6.96
C ALA A 43 -3.65 -3.05 6.05
N PRO A 44 -3.73 -4.09 5.22
CA PRO A 44 -2.67 -4.38 4.27
C PRO A 44 -2.43 -3.20 3.32
N GLU A 45 -1.16 -2.95 3.01
CA GLU A 45 -0.75 -1.87 2.11
C GLU A 45 0.01 -2.48 0.92
N LEU A 46 -0.24 -1.98 -0.28
CA LEU A 46 0.54 -2.33 -1.46
C LEU A 46 1.59 -1.24 -1.68
N ILE A 47 2.85 -1.60 -1.52
CA ILE A 47 3.97 -0.70 -1.68
C ILE A 47 4.52 -0.84 -3.10
N VAL A 48 4.74 0.29 -3.76
CA VAL A 48 5.19 0.36 -5.16
C VAL A 48 6.52 1.09 -5.24
N HIS A 49 7.50 0.42 -5.87
CA HIS A 49 8.89 0.90 -5.96
C HIS A 49 9.25 1.35 -7.38
N SER A 50 10.09 2.38 -7.45
CA SER A 50 10.74 2.81 -8.69
C SER A 50 11.81 1.80 -9.10
N GLY A 51 12.34 1.95 -10.33
CA GLY A 51 13.49 1.16 -10.79
C GLY A 51 14.69 1.27 -9.85
N ALA A 52 14.92 2.46 -9.28
CA ALA A 52 15.98 2.77 -8.33
C ALA A 52 15.70 2.28 -6.88
N GLY A 53 14.57 1.62 -6.63
CA GLY A 53 14.28 0.97 -5.35
C GLY A 53 13.58 1.85 -4.30
N TRP A 54 13.33 3.12 -4.59
CA TRP A 54 12.60 4.00 -3.67
C TRP A 54 11.07 3.82 -3.78
N VAL A 55 10.33 3.98 -2.68
CA VAL A 55 8.87 3.88 -2.66
C VAL A 55 8.27 5.14 -3.27
N PHE A 56 7.53 5.04 -4.37
CA PHE A 56 6.90 6.21 -5.00
C PHE A 56 5.36 6.21 -4.90
N ALA A 57 4.75 5.09 -4.55
CA ALA A 57 3.32 5.02 -4.27
C ALA A 57 2.99 3.94 -3.22
N THR A 58 1.96 4.19 -2.44
CA THR A 58 1.33 3.20 -1.57
C THR A 58 -0.17 3.12 -1.87
N VAL A 59 -0.73 1.91 -1.85
CA VAL A 59 -2.16 1.68 -2.05
C VAL A 59 -2.73 0.92 -0.87
N THR A 60 -3.77 1.45 -0.24
CA THR A 60 -4.49 0.79 0.85
C THR A 60 -5.98 0.68 0.51
N MET A 61 -6.72 -0.05 1.34
CA MET A 61 -8.18 -0.15 1.22
C MET A 61 -8.83 0.69 2.30
N GLY A 62 -9.73 1.60 1.91
CA GLY A 62 -10.50 2.41 2.83
C GLY A 62 -11.48 1.56 3.63
N ALA A 63 -11.47 1.72 4.96
CA ALA A 63 -12.21 0.85 5.89
C ALA A 63 -13.75 0.92 5.74
N ARG A 64 -14.30 2.04 5.28
CA ARG A 64 -15.76 2.25 5.18
C ARG A 64 -16.32 1.95 3.79
N SER A 65 -15.73 2.52 2.76
CA SER A 65 -16.23 2.43 1.38
C SER A 65 -15.64 1.25 0.60
N GLY A 66 -14.55 0.65 1.09
CA GLY A 66 -13.80 -0.35 0.33
C GLY A 66 -13.16 0.22 -0.95
N CYS A 67 -13.06 1.53 -1.10
CA CYS A 67 -12.32 2.17 -2.18
C CYS A 67 -10.81 1.97 -1.98
N TYR A 68 -10.05 2.00 -3.09
CA TYR A 68 -8.61 2.12 -3.03
C TYR A 68 -8.24 3.54 -2.62
N LEU A 69 -7.28 3.64 -1.70
CA LEU A 69 -6.64 4.88 -1.31
C LEU A 69 -5.21 4.83 -1.83
N VAL A 70 -4.86 5.77 -2.70
CA VAL A 70 -3.55 5.83 -3.36
C VAL A 70 -2.82 7.06 -2.83
N SER A 71 -1.70 6.86 -2.16
CA SER A 71 -0.78 7.93 -1.77
C SER A 71 0.43 7.90 -2.68
N LEU A 72 0.83 9.06 -3.17
CA LEU A 72 1.88 9.23 -4.17
C LEU A 72 2.98 10.08 -3.56
N TRP A 73 4.26 9.77 -3.82
CA TRP A 73 5.35 10.47 -3.15
C TRP A 73 5.51 11.93 -3.63
N ASN A 74 5.10 12.26 -4.85
CA ASN A 74 5.29 13.62 -5.40
C ASN A 74 4.24 14.66 -4.95
N GLY A 75 3.30 14.28 -4.08
CA GLY A 75 2.31 15.20 -3.53
C GLY A 75 1.58 14.59 -2.35
N PHE A 76 1.19 15.41 -1.38
CA PHE A 76 0.32 15.00 -0.26
C PHE A 76 -1.10 14.56 -0.70
N ASP A 77 -1.30 14.34 -2.00
CA ASP A 77 -2.59 14.03 -2.61
C ASP A 77 -2.93 12.55 -2.43
N LEU A 78 -3.70 12.29 -1.38
CA LEU A 78 -4.42 11.04 -1.25
C LEU A 78 -5.53 10.97 -2.30
N ARG A 79 -5.37 10.10 -3.29
CA ARG A 79 -6.39 9.87 -4.31
C ARG A 79 -7.26 8.68 -3.96
N THR A 80 -8.57 8.85 -4.10
CA THR A 80 -9.53 7.76 -3.86
C THR A 80 -10.00 7.19 -5.19
N VAL A 81 -9.89 5.88 -5.37
CA VAL A 81 -10.34 5.16 -6.57
C VAL A 81 -11.39 4.13 -6.18
N LYS A 82 -12.49 4.09 -6.92
CA LYS A 82 -13.57 3.12 -6.72
C LYS A 82 -13.07 1.68 -6.86
N ARG A 83 -13.61 0.77 -6.05
CA ARG A 83 -13.16 -0.63 -5.97
C ARG A 83 -13.31 -1.38 -7.30
N GLU A 84 -14.33 -1.01 -8.06
CA GLU A 84 -14.71 -1.61 -9.33
C GLU A 84 -13.71 -1.32 -10.45
N HIS A 85 -12.79 -0.36 -10.24
CA HIS A 85 -11.83 0.11 -11.23
C HIS A 85 -10.37 -0.05 -10.77
N PRO A 86 -9.88 -1.28 -10.51
CA PRO A 86 -8.49 -1.50 -10.15
C PRO A 86 -7.50 -1.07 -11.25
N GLU A 87 -7.92 -1.09 -12.51
CA GLU A 87 -7.15 -0.59 -13.66
C GLU A 87 -6.77 0.89 -13.52
N LYS A 88 -7.71 1.72 -13.01
CA LYS A 88 -7.46 3.15 -12.79
C LYS A 88 -6.40 3.41 -11.72
N VAL A 89 -6.28 2.51 -10.74
CA VAL A 89 -5.19 2.57 -9.74
C VAL A 89 -3.85 2.36 -10.43
N ALA A 90 -3.75 1.33 -11.28
CA ALA A 90 -2.52 1.05 -12.01
C ALA A 90 -2.17 2.18 -12.98
N ASP A 91 -3.14 2.72 -13.71
CA ASP A 91 -2.93 3.85 -14.63
C ASP A 91 -2.46 5.11 -13.89
N LEU A 92 -3.07 5.41 -12.73
CA LEU A 92 -2.67 6.54 -11.88
C LEU A 92 -1.23 6.41 -11.38
N ILE A 93 -0.81 5.22 -10.98
CA ILE A 93 0.56 4.97 -10.52
C ILE A 93 1.54 5.13 -11.69
N LEU A 94 1.15 4.69 -12.90
CA LEU A 94 2.00 4.80 -14.08
C LEU A 94 2.11 6.21 -14.63
N SER A 95 1.08 7.05 -14.49
CA SER A 95 1.14 8.46 -14.91
C SER A 95 2.15 9.28 -14.12
N ILE A 96 2.61 8.77 -12.97
CA ILE A 96 3.56 9.44 -12.08
C ILE A 96 4.92 8.71 -12.09
N ARG A 97 5.13 7.76 -13.02
CA ARG A 97 6.44 7.11 -13.16
C ARG A 97 7.51 8.20 -13.19
N PRO A 98 8.40 8.25 -12.19
CA PRO A 98 9.50 9.20 -12.25
C PRO A 98 10.26 8.84 -13.51
N GLU A 99 10.40 9.80 -14.42
CA GLU A 99 11.39 9.68 -15.48
C GLU A 99 12.69 9.24 -14.80
N GLU A 100 13.21 8.09 -15.20
CA GLU A 100 14.53 7.67 -14.82
C GLU A 100 15.46 8.76 -15.35
N ARG A 101 15.81 9.74 -14.50
CA ARG A 101 16.88 10.68 -14.79
C ARG A 101 18.13 9.82 -14.94
N ALA A 102 18.47 9.58 -16.20
CA ALA A 102 19.77 9.08 -16.64
C ALA A 102 20.88 10.06 -16.22
#